data_AF-A0A956DXP8-F1
#
_entry.id   AF-A0A956DXP8-F1
#
_cell.length_a   1.000
_cell.length_b   1.000
_cell.length_c   1.000
_cell.angle_alpha   90.00
_cell.angle_beta   90.00
_cell.angle_gamma   90.00
#
_symmetry.space_group_name_H-M   'P 1'
#
loop_
_entity.id
_entity.type
_entity.pdbx_description
1 polymer ?
#
loop_
_entity_poly.entity_id
_entity_poly.type
_entity_poly.pdbx_seq_one_letter_code
_entity_poly.pdbx_strand_id
1 'polypeptide(L)'
;MATDLEESILVALRRITRAIDLHSRYLANTFGLTGPQLVCLRVLGRRGSLTPSEIASEVSLSQATVTGIVDRLASRQLVTRTRSDTDRRLVTIAITDAGLA
;
A
#
# COMPACT_ATOMS: atom_id res chain seq x y z
N MET A 1 -6.18 -17.18 35.96
CA MET A 1 -4.82 -17.43 35.42
C MET A 1 -4.77 -17.53 33.88
N ALA A 2 -5.85 -17.25 33.14
CA ALA A 2 -5.79 -17.05 31.66
C ALA A 2 -5.60 -15.57 31.25
N THR A 3 -5.80 -14.64 32.19
CA THR A 3 -5.86 -13.19 31.94
C THR A 3 -4.51 -12.54 31.63
N ASP A 4 -3.40 -13.05 32.15
CA ASP A 4 -2.09 -12.38 32.05
C ASP A 4 -1.47 -12.48 30.63
N LEU A 5 -1.65 -13.63 29.96
CA LEU A 5 -1.22 -13.79 28.57
C LEU A 5 -2.11 -12.97 27.61
N GLU A 6 -3.42 -13.01 27.81
CA GLU A 6 -4.38 -12.21 27.02
C GLU A 6 -4.10 -10.71 27.16
N GLU A 7 -3.86 -10.24 28.38
CA GLU A 7 -3.50 -8.85 28.66
C GLU A 7 -2.15 -8.48 28.03
N SER A 8 -1.15 -9.35 28.13
CA SER A 8 0.16 -9.18 27.49
C SER A 8 0.04 -9.08 25.96
N ILE A 9 -0.81 -9.90 25.34
CA ILE A 9 -1.07 -9.85 23.89
C ILE A 9 -1.72 -8.52 23.52
N LEU A 10 -2.74 -8.06 24.27
CA LEU A 10 -3.41 -6.79 24.01
C LEU A 10 -2.44 -5.60 24.15
N VAL A 11 -1.57 -5.62 25.16
CA VAL A 11 -0.53 -4.60 25.35
C VAL A 11 0.46 -4.62 24.18
N ALA A 12 0.90 -5.79 23.74
CA ALA A 12 1.79 -5.93 22.59
C ALA A 12 1.15 -5.40 21.31
N LEU A 13 -0.10 -5.76 21.03
CA LEU A 13 -0.87 -5.25 19.90
C LEU A 13 -1.00 -3.73 19.94
N ARG A 14 -1.30 -3.14 21.11
CA ARG A 14 -1.39 -1.68 21.26
C ARG A 14 -0.06 -0.98 21.01
N ARG A 15 1.06 -1.56 21.44
CA ARG A 15 2.41 -1.04 21.16
C ARG A 15 2.73 -1.08 19.67
N ILE A 16 2.38 -2.17 18.98
CA ILE A 16 2.53 -2.30 17.53
C ILE A 16 1.68 -1.26 16.79
N THR A 17 0.39 -1.15 17.13
CA THR A 17 -0.50 -0.15 16.52
C THR A 17 0.01 1.27 16.72
N ARG A 18 0.51 1.62 17.91
CA ARG A 18 1.11 2.94 18.17
C ARG A 18 2.36 3.17 17.32
N ALA A 19 3.23 2.17 17.19
CA ALA A 19 4.41 2.28 16.35
C ALA A 19 4.04 2.50 14.87
N ILE A 20 3.02 1.78 14.38
CA ILE A 20 2.48 1.95 13.03
C ILE A 20 1.89 3.36 12.83
N ASP A 21 1.15 3.89 13.82
CA ASP A 21 0.58 5.25 13.74
C ASP A 21 1.68 6.32 13.69
N LEU A 22 2.69 6.21 14.57
CA LEU A 22 3.83 7.13 14.57
C LEU A 22 4.59 7.09 13.25
N HIS A 23 4.84 5.90 12.70
CA HIS A 23 5.49 5.76 11.41
C HIS A 23 4.62 6.31 10.27
N SER A 24 3.31 6.08 10.31
CA SER A 24 2.37 6.63 9.32
C SER A 24 2.35 8.15 9.33
N ARG A 25 2.39 8.78 10.52
CA ARG A 25 2.51 10.24 10.65
C ARG A 25 3.83 10.76 10.09
N TYR A 26 4.93 10.06 10.37
CA TYR A 26 6.23 10.40 9.80
C TYR A 26 6.22 10.36 8.27
N LEU A 27 5.68 9.30 7.68
CA LEU A 27 5.55 9.16 6.22
C LEU A 27 4.65 10.25 5.62
N ALA A 28 3.54 10.57 6.29
CA ALA A 28 2.63 11.62 5.84
C ALA A 28 3.31 13.00 5.87
N ASN A 29 4.05 13.32 6.93
CA ASN A 29 4.69 14.62 7.07
C ASN A 29 5.92 14.78 6.16
N THR A 30 6.65 13.69 5.91
CA THR A 30 7.92 13.74 5.16
C THR A 30 7.72 13.55 3.68
N PHE A 31 6.82 12.64 3.29
CA PHE A 31 6.61 12.22 1.90
C PHE A 31 5.17 12.44 1.43
N GLY A 32 4.26 12.91 2.29
CA GLY A 32 2.83 13.01 1.96
C GLY A 32 2.16 11.64 1.79
N LEU A 33 2.80 10.53 2.17
CA LEU A 33 2.32 9.17 1.90
C LEU A 33 1.75 8.49 3.15
N THR A 34 0.74 7.65 2.96
CA THR A 34 0.27 6.73 3.99
C THR A 34 1.05 5.42 3.95
N GLY A 35 1.03 4.65 5.04
CA GLY A 35 1.63 3.31 5.10
C GLY A 35 1.17 2.39 3.96
N PRO A 36 -0.14 2.22 3.70
CA PRO A 36 -0.64 1.41 2.59
C PRO A 36 -0.17 1.89 1.21
N GLN A 37 -0.10 3.21 0.99
CA GLN A 37 0.44 3.77 -0.26
C GLN A 37 1.91 3.39 -0.47
N LEU A 38 2.72 3.50 0.57
CA LEU A 38 4.13 3.10 0.52
C LEU A 38 4.31 1.61 0.24
N VAL A 39 3.49 0.75 0.86
CA VAL A 39 3.54 -0.69 0.63
C VAL A 39 3.18 -1.02 -0.83
N CYS A 40 2.16 -0.38 -1.40
CA CYS A 40 1.83 -0.54 -2.82
C CYS A 40 3.00 -0.12 -3.73
N LEU A 41 3.63 1.03 -3.47
CA LEU A 41 4.80 1.49 -4.23
C LEU A 41 5.95 0.48 -4.12
N ARG A 42 6.25 -0.03 -2.93
CA ARG A 42 7.30 -1.05 -2.74
C ARG A 42 7.01 -2.34 -3.50
N VAL A 43 5.77 -2.81 -3.51
CA VAL A 43 5.37 -4.01 -4.27
C VAL A 43 5.58 -3.79 -5.76
N LEU A 44 5.12 -2.66 -6.30
CA LEU A 44 5.32 -2.29 -7.70
C LEU A 44 6.80 -2.12 -8.06
N GLY A 45 7.60 -1.51 -7.19
CA GLY A 45 9.05 -1.38 -7.40
C GLY A 45 9.79 -2.72 -7.44
N ARG A 46 9.34 -3.72 -6.67
CA ARG A 46 9.96 -5.06 -6.69
C ARG A 46 9.45 -5.96 -7.81
N ARG A 47 8.16 -5.88 -8.15
CA ARG A 47 7.48 -6.83 -9.05
C ARG A 47 7.25 -6.26 -10.45
N GLY A 48 7.48 -4.97 -10.64
CA GLY A 48 7.19 -4.26 -11.88
C GLY A 48 5.70 -3.97 -12.04
N SER A 49 5.21 -4.16 -13.26
CA SER A 49 3.82 -3.86 -13.62
C SER A 49 2.87 -4.94 -13.12
N LEU A 50 1.81 -4.56 -12.39
CA LEU A 50 0.82 -5.48 -11.81
C LEU A 50 -0.60 -4.99 -12.04
N THR A 51 -1.55 -5.91 -12.12
CA THR A 51 -2.98 -5.60 -12.08
C THR A 51 -3.43 -5.18 -10.67
N PRO A 52 -4.53 -4.40 -10.53
CA PRO A 52 -5.08 -4.05 -9.21
C PRO A 52 -5.39 -5.27 -8.32
N SER A 53 -5.81 -6.39 -8.91
CA SER A 53 -6.07 -7.65 -8.19
C SER A 53 -4.78 -8.28 -7.65
N GLU A 54 -3.69 -8.27 -8.42
CA GLU A 54 -2.40 -8.78 -7.97
C GLU A 54 -1.83 -7.91 -6.84
N ILE A 55 -1.92 -6.59 -6.97
CA ILE A 55 -1.51 -5.66 -5.89
C ILE A 55 -2.32 -5.96 -4.62
N ALA A 56 -3.64 -6.09 -4.73
CA ALA A 56 -4.53 -6.40 -3.61
C ALA A 56 -4.14 -7.69 -2.89
N SER A 57 -3.79 -8.74 -3.63
CA SER A 57 -3.30 -10.00 -3.09
C SER A 57 -1.96 -9.82 -2.36
N GLU A 58 -1.00 -9.13 -2.96
CA GLU A 58 0.34 -8.91 -2.40
C GLU A 58 0.32 -8.07 -1.11
N VAL A 59 -0.60 -7.10 -1.02
CA VAL A 59 -0.70 -6.20 0.14
C VAL A 59 -1.78 -6.59 1.14
N SER A 60 -2.48 -7.71 0.91
CA SER A 60 -3.56 -8.21 1.77
C SER A 60 -4.68 -7.17 2.01
N LEU A 61 -5.08 -6.46 0.96
CA LEU A 61 -6.18 -5.48 0.99
C LEU A 61 -7.26 -5.85 -0.03
N SER A 62 -8.45 -5.28 0.11
CA SER A 62 -9.48 -5.42 -0.92
C SER A 62 -9.09 -4.67 -2.20
N GLN A 63 -9.56 -5.17 -3.34
CA GLN A 63 -9.34 -4.51 -4.63
C GLN A 63 -9.90 -3.08 -4.66
N ALA A 64 -11.04 -2.82 -4.01
CA ALA A 64 -11.61 -1.47 -3.91
C ALA A 64 -10.67 -0.50 -3.16
N THR A 65 -10.09 -0.95 -2.05
CA THR A 65 -9.11 -0.16 -1.29
C THR A 65 -7.86 0.11 -2.13
N VAL A 66 -7.35 -0.90 -2.84
CA VAL A 66 -6.20 -0.73 -3.74
C VAL A 66 -6.51 0.25 -4.86
N THR A 67 -7.68 0.18 -5.49
CA THR A 67 -8.06 1.13 -6.54
C THR A 67 -7.97 2.57 -6.03
N GLY A 68 -8.54 2.87 -4.87
CA GLY A 68 -8.46 4.21 -4.26
C GLY A 68 -7.05 4.61 -3.81
N ILE A 69 -6.19 3.65 -3.46
CA ILE A 69 -4.76 3.91 -3.21
C ILE A 69 -4.07 4.30 -4.52
N VAL A 70 -4.24 3.50 -5.58
CA VAL A 70 -3.63 3.75 -6.89
C VAL A 70 -4.13 5.06 -7.49
N ASP A 71 -5.40 5.43 -7.30
CA ASP A 71 -5.93 6.73 -7.77
C ASP A 71 -5.14 7.90 -7.17
N ARG A 72 -4.89 7.85 -5.86
CA ARG A 72 -4.15 8.89 -5.13
C ARG A 72 -2.65 8.88 -5.46
N LEU A 73 -2.08 7.72 -5.78
CA LEU A 73 -0.69 7.63 -6.23
C LEU A 73 -0.54 8.17 -7.66
N ALA A 74 -1.51 7.86 -8.54
CA ALA A 74 -1.52 8.31 -9.92
C ALA A 74 -1.76 9.83 -10.03
N SER A 75 -2.63 10.40 -9.19
CA SER A 75 -2.82 11.87 -9.14
C SER A 75 -1.57 12.62 -8.71
N ARG A 76 -0.65 11.92 -8.03
CA ARG A 76 0.67 12.42 -7.63
C ARG A 76 1.79 11.99 -8.57
N GLN A 77 1.46 11.37 -9.70
CA GLN A 77 2.40 10.91 -10.73
C GLN A 77 3.44 9.89 -10.23
N LEU A 78 3.15 9.19 -9.12
CA LEU A 78 4.02 8.16 -8.54
C LEU A 78 3.83 6.79 -9.20
N VAL A 79 2.70 6.60 -9.88
CA VAL A 79 2.38 5.39 -10.65
C VAL A 79 1.67 5.77 -11.94
N THR A 80 1.75 4.89 -12.95
CA THR A 80 1.04 5.00 -14.22
C THR A 80 0.04 3.86 -14.39
N ARG A 81 -0.98 4.11 -15.22
CA ARG A 81 -1.99 3.13 -15.61
C ARG A 81 -1.91 2.88 -17.10
N THR A 82 -1.69 1.64 -17.47
CA THR A 82 -1.67 1.22 -18.87
C THR A 82 -2.80 0.24 -19.11
N ARG A 83 -3.69 0.58 -20.04
CA ARG A 83 -4.67 -0.36 -20.58
C ARG A 83 -3.97 -1.19 -21.64
N SER A 84 -4.19 -2.49 -21.64
CA SER A 84 -3.69 -3.35 -22.70
C SER A 84 -4.38 -3.02 -24.02
N ASP A 85 -3.59 -2.95 -25.09
CA ASP A 85 -4.11 -2.73 -26.45
C ASP A 85 -4.82 -3.97 -27.00
N THR A 86 -4.41 -5.15 -26.53
CA THR A 86 -4.97 -6.45 -26.94
C THR A 86 -6.24 -6.80 -26.17
N ASP A 87 -6.33 -6.40 -24.90
CA ASP A 87 -7.54 -6.52 -24.09
C ASP A 87 -7.75 -5.25 -23.26
N ARG A 88 -8.66 -4.38 -23.72
CA ARG A 88 -8.97 -3.10 -23.07
C ARG A 88 -9.54 -3.24 -21.64
N ARG A 89 -9.94 -4.46 -21.24
CA ARG A 89 -10.39 -4.77 -19.88
C ARG A 89 -9.21 -4.95 -18.92
N LEU A 90 -8.02 -5.27 -19.43
CA LEU A 90 -6.83 -5.48 -18.64
C LEU A 90 -6.12 -4.14 -18.38
N VAL A 91 -6.03 -3.77 -17.11
CA VAL A 91 -5.34 -2.57 -16.64
C VAL A 91 -4.18 -3.00 -15.78
N THR A 92 -2.99 -2.49 -16.09
CA THR A 92 -1.80 -2.69 -15.28
C THR A 92 -1.32 -1.36 -14.71
N ILE A 93 -0.73 -1.45 -13.53
CA ILE A 93 -0.18 -0.35 -12.76
C ILE A 93 1.33 -0.54 -12.72
N ALA A 94 2.08 0.49 -13.04
CA ALA A 94 3.54 0.49 -12.91
C ALA A 94 3.98 1.69 -12.06
N ILE A 95 5.08 1.53 -11.32
CA ILE A 95 5.70 2.66 -10.62
C ILE A 95 6.43 3.57 -11.61
N THR A 96 6.43 4.87 -11.35
CA THR A 96 7.24 5.84 -12.11
C THR A 96 8.60 6.07 -11.45
N ASP A 97 9.50 6.76 -12.14
CA ASP A 97 10.77 7.19 -11.54
C ASP A 97 10.55 8.07 -10.30
N ALA A 98 9.52 8.93 -10.32
CA ALA A 98 9.15 9.75 -9.17
C ALA A 98 8.61 8.91 -7.99
N GLY A 99 8.03 7.74 -8.26
CA GLY A 99 7.62 6.79 -7.23
C GLY A 99 8.76 5.94 -6.66
N LEU A 100 9.91 5.88 -7.35
CA LEU A 100 11.11 5.15 -6.93
C LEU A 100 12.09 6.01 -6.11
N ALA A 101 12.05 7.33 -6.26
CA ALA A 101 12.89 8.31 -5.58
C ALA A 101 12.55 8.47 -4.09
#